data_AF-A0A3N5L7J2-F1
#
_entry.id   AF-A0A3N5L7J2-F1
#
_cell.length_a   1.000
_cell.length_b   1.000
_cell.length_c   1.000
_cell.angle_alpha   90.00
_cell.angle_beta   90.00
_cell.angle_gamma   90.00
#
_symmetry.space_group_name_H-M   'P 1'
#
loop_
_entity.id
_entity.type
_entity.pdbx_description
1 polymer ?
#
loop_
_entity_poly.entity_id
_entity_poly.type
_entity_poly.pdbx_seq_one_letter_code
_entity_poly.pdbx_strand_id
1 'polypeptide(L)' 'MAYDPVKFAEKYQLASQAAQKDNPSGGISGFEVEWNLLDSKFRPLLTVGAGPGQQSFVDYLRTQVLPEDLRDYSQLEV' A
#
# COMPACT_ATOMS: atom_id res chain seq x y z
N MET A 1 9.62 23.83 2.07
CA MET A 1 8.46 23.85 2.99
C MET A 1 8.90 23.16 4.28
N ALA A 2 8.69 23.79 5.44
CA ALA A 2 8.89 23.11 6.71
C ALA A 2 7.68 22.22 7.01
N TYR A 3 7.91 21.05 7.61
CA TYR A 3 6.85 20.20 8.12
C TYR A 3 6.07 20.94 9.21
N ASP A 4 4.74 20.96 9.09
CA ASP A 4 3.82 21.56 10.05
C ASP A 4 2.81 20.49 10.49
N PRO A 5 2.96 19.92 11.70
CA PRO A 5 2.10 18.83 12.18
C PRO A 5 0.65 19.27 12.40
N VAL A 6 0.39 20.55 12.69
CA VAL A 6 -0.97 21.06 12.95
C VAL A 6 -1.77 21.07 11.64
N LYS A 7 -1.18 21.62 10.57
CA LYS A 7 -1.82 21.61 9.24
C LYS A 7 -2.02 20.20 8.70
N PHE A 8 -1.13 19.28 9.01
CA PHE A 8 -1.33 17.87 8.67
C PHE A 8 -2.56 17.30 9.39
N ALA A 9 -2.65 17.51 10.71
CA ALA A 9 -3.78 17.01 11.51
C ALA A 9 -5.13 17.58 11.03
N GLU A 10 -5.20 18.88 10.73
CA GLU A 10 -6.41 19.52 10.18
C GLU A 10 -6.84 18.87 8.86
N LYS A 11 -5.91 18.66 7.92
CA LYS A 11 -6.22 18.02 6.64
C LYS A 11 -6.64 16.56 6.80
N TYR A 12 -5.99 15.82 7.69
CA TYR A 12 -6.35 14.44 7.99
C TYR A 12 -7.79 14.36 8.55
N GLN A 13 -8.15 15.25 9.47
CA GLN A 13 -9.49 15.29 10.05
C GLN A 13 -10.55 15.61 8.98
N LEU A 14 -10.27 16.57 8.09
CA LEU A 14 -11.17 16.90 6.96
C LEU A 14 -11.34 15.71 6.01
N ALA A 15 -10.25 15.01 5.67
CA ALA A 15 -10.32 13.81 4.83
C ALA A 15 -11.15 12.69 5.48
N SER A 16 -10.98 12.49 6.79
CA SER A 16 -11.79 11.53 7.55
C SER A 16 -13.28 11.88 7.54
N GLN A 17 -13.64 13.15 7.73
CA GLN A 17 -15.02 13.62 7.68
C GLN A 17 -15.64 13.43 6.28
N ALA A 18 -14.90 13.74 5.22
CA ALA A 18 -15.34 13.52 3.85
C ALA A 18 -15.55 12.02 3.57
N ALA A 19 -14.60 11.18 3.99
CA ALA A 19 -14.69 9.73 3.83
C ALA A 19 -15.89 9.13 4.57
N GLN A 20 -16.18 9.58 5.79
CA GLN A 20 -17.36 9.14 6.54
C GLN A 20 -18.67 9.49 5.82
N LYS A 21 -18.72 10.61 5.10
CA LYS A 21 -19.89 11.06 4.36
C LYS A 21 -20.06 10.31 3.04
N ASP A 22 -18.97 10.12 2.30
CA ASP A 22 -19.03 9.71 0.90
C ASP A 22 -18.78 8.20 0.71
N ASN A 23 -17.88 7.58 1.51
CA ASN A 23 -17.58 6.15 1.46
C ASN A 23 -17.16 5.61 2.85
N PRO A 24 -18.09 5.47 3.81
CA PRO A 24 -17.77 5.04 5.17
C PRO A 24 -17.18 3.62 5.23
N SER A 25 -17.46 2.77 4.23
CA SER A 25 -16.90 1.42 4.10
C SER A 25 -15.48 1.36 3.55
N GLY A 26 -14.96 2.45 2.96
CA GLY A 26 -13.64 2.47 2.32
C GLY A 26 -12.45 2.37 3.29
N GLY A 27 -12.66 2.68 4.58
CA GLY A 27 -11.72 2.41 5.68
C GLY A 27 -10.46 3.30 5.75
N ILE A 28 -9.93 3.78 4.61
CA ILE A 28 -8.60 4.42 4.55
C ILE A 28 -8.63 5.95 4.42
N SER A 29 -9.81 6.57 4.28
CA SER A 29 -9.96 8.03 4.11
C SER A 29 -9.07 8.63 3.01
N GLY A 30 -8.85 7.89 1.91
CA GLY A 30 -7.97 8.29 0.81
C GLY A 30 -6.48 8.31 1.15
N PHE A 31 -6.08 7.73 2.29
CA PHE A 31 -4.68 7.55 2.62
C PHE A 31 -4.14 6.28 1.94
N GLU A 32 -3.26 6.48 0.97
CA GLU A 32 -2.64 5.41 0.19
C GLU A 32 -1.13 5.47 0.31
N VAL A 33 -0.50 4.30 0.32
CA VAL A 33 0.96 4.15 0.28
C VAL A 33 1.29 3.29 -0.91
N GLU A 34 2.07 3.85 -1.83
CA GLU A 34 2.52 3.15 -3.03
C GLU A 34 3.94 2.59 -2.81
N TRP A 35 4.15 1.32 -3.15
CA TRP A 35 5.43 0.64 -2.99
C TRP A 35 6.04 0.25 -4.33
N ASN A 36 7.13 0.92 -4.67
CA ASN A 36 8.01 0.54 -5.77
C ASN A 36 9.13 -0.37 -5.24
N LEU A 37 8.98 -1.68 -5.42
CA LEU A 37 9.87 -2.70 -4.85
C LEU A 37 10.95 -3.11 -5.86
N LEU A 38 12.20 -2.77 -5.55
CA LEU A 38 13.35 -2.91 -6.45
C LEU A 38 14.48 -3.73 -5.81
N ASP A 39 15.32 -4.34 -6.64
CA ASP A 39 16.56 -4.96 -6.20
C ASP A 39 17.70 -3.94 -5.97
N SER A 40 18.87 -4.43 -5.54
CA SER A 40 20.06 -3.59 -5.29
C SER A 40 20.61 -2.88 -6.52
N LYS A 41 20.08 -3.18 -7.71
CA LYS A 41 20.42 -2.54 -8.98
C LYS A 41 19.26 -1.70 -9.52
N PHE A 42 18.27 -1.37 -8.68
CA PHE A 42 17.08 -0.60 -9.04
C PHE A 42 16.20 -1.24 -10.13
N ARG A 43 16.16 -2.58 -10.19
CA ARG A 43 15.28 -3.30 -11.12
C ARG A 43 14.04 -3.81 -10.38
N PRO A 44 12.86 -3.83 -11.03
CA PRO A 44 11.64 -4.40 -10.42
C PRO A 44 11.85 -5.82 -9.90
N LEU A 45 11.31 -6.10 -8.72
CA LEU A 45 11.30 -7.46 -8.18
C LEU A 45 10.26 -8.30 -8.91
N LEU A 46 10.73 -9.19 -9.79
CA LEU A 46 9.85 -10.05 -10.60
C LEU A 46 9.54 -11.38 -9.91
N THR A 47 10.54 -12.00 -9.28
CA THR A 47 10.43 -13.36 -8.71
C THR A 47 11.13 -13.48 -7.37
N VAL A 48 10.74 -14.49 -6.60
CA VAL A 48 11.39 -14.93 -5.37
C VAL A 48 11.71 -16.43 -5.45
N GLY A 49 12.77 -16.85 -4.77
CA GLY A 49 13.24 -18.23 -4.81
C GLY A 49 14.14 -18.56 -6.00
N ALA A 50 14.45 -19.84 -6.19
CA ALA A 50 15.31 -20.32 -7.26
C ALA A 50 14.90 -21.73 -7.74
N GLY A 51 15.20 -22.04 -9.00
CA GLY A 51 14.93 -23.35 -9.59
C GLY A 51 13.43 -23.70 -9.56
N PRO A 52 13.06 -24.95 -9.23
CA PRO A 52 11.65 -25.36 -9.17
C PRO A 52 10.79 -24.60 -8.14
N GLY A 53 11.40 -23.91 -7.18
CA GLY A 53 10.71 -23.09 -6.19
C GLY A 53 10.59 -21.61 -6.57
N GLN A 54 11.01 -21.22 -7.78
CA GLN A 54 10.86 -19.85 -8.25
C GLN A 54 9.37 -19.52 -8.49
N GLN A 55 8.92 -18.40 -7.94
CA GLN A 55 7.54 -17.93 -8.11
C GLN A 55 7.50 -16.40 -8.24
N SER A 56 6.35 -15.88 -8.67
CA SER A 56 6.05 -14.45 -8.74
C SER A 56 6.27 -13.78 -7.38
N PHE A 57 7.06 -12.70 -7.36
CA PHE A 57 7.33 -11.96 -6.13
C PHE A 57 6.05 -11.32 -5.58
N VAL A 58 5.22 -10.75 -6.44
CA VAL A 58 4.00 -10.04 -6.02
C VAL A 58 2.94 -10.99 -5.47
N ASP A 59 2.82 -12.18 -6.05
CA ASP A 59 1.89 -13.19 -5.55
C ASP A 59 2.34 -13.74 -4.20
N TYR A 60 3.65 -13.98 -4.04
CA TYR A 60 4.23 -14.38 -2.76
C TYR A 60 4.02 -13.29 -1.69
N LEU A 61 4.32 -12.04 -2.00
CA LEU A 61 4.11 -10.91 -1.10
C LEU A 61 2.66 -10.84 -0.61
N ARG A 62 1.70 -10.87 -1.53
CA ARG A 62 0.27 -10.71 -1.20
C ARG A 62 -0.32 -11.91 -0.47
N THR A 63 0.08 -13.12 -0.83
CA THR A 63 -0.54 -14.35 -0.29
C THR A 63 0.16 -14.91 0.94
N GLN A 64 1.46 -14.64 1.12
CA GLN A 64 2.26 -15.26 2.19
C GLN A 64 2.82 -14.25 3.20
N VAL A 65 3.06 -13.01 2.78
CA VAL A 65 3.78 -12.02 3.62
C VAL A 65 2.83 -10.96 4.18
N LEU A 66 1.91 -10.43 3.36
CA LEU A 66 0.94 -9.44 3.83
C LEU A 66 -0.05 -10.08 4.82
N PRO A 67 -0.31 -9.41 5.97
CA PRO A 67 -1.41 -9.79 6.87
C PRO A 67 -2.72 -9.89 6.10
N GLU A 68 -3.58 -10.83 6.49
CA GLU A 68 -4.84 -11.09 5.78
C GLU A 68 -5.72 -9.83 5.68
N ASP A 69 -5.82 -9.07 6.77
CA ASP A 69 -6.59 -7.81 6.84
C ASP A 69 -6.08 -6.72 5.89
N LEU A 70 -4.83 -6.81 5.41
CA LEU A 70 -4.24 -5.86 4.46
C LEU A 70 -4.46 -6.27 3.00
N ARG A 71 -4.84 -7.52 2.73
CA ARG A 71 -4.95 -8.05 1.35
C ARG A 71 -6.06 -7.36 0.57
N ASP A 72 -7.17 -7.07 1.24
CA ASP A 72 -8.33 -6.39 0.63
C ASP A 72 -8.03 -4.93 0.27
N TYR A 73 -7.04 -4.32 0.90
CA TYR A 73 -6.57 -2.96 0.62
C TYR A 73 -5.34 -2.93 -0.30
N SER A 74 -4.76 -4.07 -0.63
CA SER A 74 -3.61 -4.16 -1.55
C SER A 74 -4.11 -4.20 -3.00
N GLN A 75 -3.80 -3.15 -3.76
CA GLN A 75 -4.13 -3.05 -5.18
C GLN A 75 -2.86 -3.16 -6.01
N LEU A 76 -2.95 -3.80 -7.18
CA LEU A 76 -1.88 -3.78 -8.17
C LEU A 76 -2.07 -2.56 -9.05
N GLU A 77 -0.99 -1.87 -9.38
CA GLU A 77 -1.01 -0.85 -10.43
C GLU A 77 -1.34 -1.55 -11.77
N VAL A 78 -2.29 -1.00 -12.52
CA VAL A 78 -2.81 -1.58 -13.79
C VAL A 78 -2.16 -0.90 -14.98
#